data_AF-A0A1M7AUN6-F1
#
_entry.id   AF-A0A1M7AUN6-F1
#
_cell.length_a   1.000
_cell.length_b   1.000
_cell.length_c   1.000
_cell.angle_alpha   90.00
_cell.angle_beta   90.00
_cell.angle_gamma   90.00
#
_symmetry.space_group_name_H-M   'P 1'
#
loop_
_entity.id
_entity.type
_entity.pdbx_description
1 polymer ?
#
loop_
_entity_poly.entity_id
_entity_poly.type
_entity_poly.pdbx_seq_one_letter_code
_entity_poly.pdbx_strand_id
1 'polypeptide(L)'
;MAAWGLRPGYSSCFTVRLVKYIFWCLAILASALPLQAQVRSSLSIEIHLQAEPLLLTSPTIYVEQVLDARPYQAQDLGFGRRGLGTVVRPIQLPQSAAAELQSFLRNRLTANAAARPVVLRLTGLSATEADSKGTGTGVADELAAEYYARRPDTTYFLLCRVEANITTLATDPTRQHAANLAELLRRGLEQIERVDWAAQQAAGPFYTTAQLRQPAAAVPYPIQTTALLRPGVYRSFLEFRQNAPGQPGNVTVDARNYYGSEWQGLRTVAPFLLTPEGTRMAVEDAWGFCDGQQIYIRQGKDYYLLERRGPVFMFFAPSQRPNNNTLIYGGPPKAPFSLGLEYGLVTDYTGVASGRGAEVPRPTHLMLYRRRGGSPTPLPVFLDGKPVGQLPANDYLSVPLQYTGYPVRLCVGAETCLEVRPSFSEANYVEYQPAAATPLQVVPVREGAAQVTRMAGR
;
A
#
# COMPACT_ATOMS: atom_id res chain seq x y z
N MET A 1 -37.21 17.23 -96.55
CA MET A 1 -37.42 18.63 -96.12
C MET A 1 -37.03 18.68 -94.64
N ALA A 2 -35.83 19.17 -94.35
CA ALA A 2 -35.56 20.45 -93.67
C ALA A 2 -36.17 20.48 -92.24
N ALA A 3 -35.45 20.77 -91.15
CA ALA A 3 -34.38 21.75 -91.00
C ALA A 3 -33.47 21.46 -89.78
N TRP A 4 -32.29 22.06 -89.83
CA TRP A 4 -31.26 22.20 -88.81
C TRP A 4 -31.69 23.04 -87.60
N GLY A 5 -30.97 22.93 -86.47
CA GLY A 5 -31.01 23.97 -85.43
C GLY A 5 -30.24 23.72 -84.12
N LEU A 6 -28.92 23.87 -84.18
CA LEU A 6 -28.00 24.47 -83.18
C LEU A 6 -27.96 24.01 -81.69
N ARG A 7 -26.75 23.64 -81.27
CA ARG A 7 -26.28 23.46 -79.88
C ARG A 7 -25.87 24.80 -79.23
N PRO A 8 -26.07 24.95 -77.92
CA PRO A 8 -25.05 25.49 -77.01
C PRO A 8 -24.96 24.59 -75.75
N GLY A 9 -23.90 24.51 -74.95
CA GLY A 9 -22.62 25.19 -74.82
C GLY A 9 -22.06 24.68 -73.49
N TYR A 10 -20.90 24.03 -73.52
CA TYR A 10 -20.21 23.53 -72.32
C TYR A 10 -19.63 24.71 -71.55
N SER A 11 -20.09 24.97 -70.34
CA SER A 11 -19.34 25.75 -69.35
C SER A 11 -19.93 25.54 -67.97
N SER A 12 -19.09 25.06 -67.04
CA SER A 12 -19.30 24.85 -65.59
C SER A 12 -19.28 23.38 -65.11
N CYS A 13 -18.09 22.79 -65.03
CA CYS A 13 -17.91 21.53 -64.29
C CYS A 13 -16.64 21.44 -63.43
N PHE A 14 -15.90 22.54 -63.23
CA PHE A 14 -14.64 22.48 -62.49
C PHE A 14 -14.66 23.07 -61.07
N THR A 15 -15.65 23.88 -60.69
CA THR A 15 -15.68 24.54 -59.37
C THR A 15 -16.40 23.75 -58.27
N VAL A 16 -17.27 22.79 -58.60
CA VAL A 16 -18.05 22.04 -57.59
C VAL A 16 -17.27 20.87 -56.98
N ARG A 17 -16.25 20.35 -57.68
CA ARG A 17 -15.46 19.23 -57.14
C ARG A 17 -14.44 19.67 -56.08
N LEU A 18 -13.87 20.88 -56.17
CA LEU A 18 -12.84 21.33 -55.24
C LEU A 18 -13.38 21.59 -53.81
N VAL A 19 -14.60 22.12 -53.70
CA VAL A 19 -15.23 22.43 -52.38
C VAL A 19 -15.59 21.15 -51.61
N LYS A 20 -15.97 20.07 -52.29
CA LYS A 20 -16.25 18.77 -51.63
C LYS A 20 -15.01 18.10 -51.06
N TYR A 21 -13.84 18.24 -51.70
CA TYR A 21 -12.59 17.68 -51.17
C TYR A 21 -12.06 18.47 -49.97
N ILE A 22 -12.23 19.80 -49.95
CA ILE A 22 -11.82 20.63 -48.80
C ILE A 22 -12.65 20.27 -47.55
N PHE A 23 -13.96 20.02 -47.71
CA PHE A 23 -14.83 19.64 -46.59
C PHE A 23 -14.50 18.24 -46.03
N TRP A 24 -14.14 17.28 -46.89
CA TRP A 24 -13.69 15.95 -46.46
C TRP A 24 -12.30 15.97 -45.81
N CYS A 25 -11.36 16.79 -46.30
CA CYS A 25 -10.06 16.93 -45.67
C CYS A 25 -10.15 17.60 -44.29
N LEU A 26 -11.03 18.60 -44.10
CA LEU A 26 -11.26 19.23 -42.79
C LEU A 26 -11.94 18.29 -41.78
N ALA A 27 -12.85 17.41 -42.23
CA ALA A 27 -13.48 16.41 -41.36
C ALA A 27 -12.50 15.29 -40.92
N ILE A 28 -11.55 14.92 -41.77
CA ILE A 28 -10.48 13.96 -41.45
C ILE A 28 -9.40 14.60 -40.55
N LEU A 29 -9.09 15.88 -40.75
CA LEU A 29 -8.16 16.62 -39.87
C LEU A 29 -8.75 16.90 -38.47
N ALA A 30 -10.07 17.06 -38.35
CA ALA A 30 -10.73 17.21 -37.04
C ALA A 30 -10.86 15.89 -36.24
N SER A 31 -10.80 14.73 -36.92
CA SER A 31 -10.82 13.40 -36.28
C SER A 31 -9.42 12.83 -36.00
N ALA A 32 -8.37 13.53 -36.44
CA ALA A 32 -6.97 13.24 -36.12
C ALA A 32 -6.42 14.12 -34.98
N LEU A 33 -7.29 14.75 -34.17
CA LEU A 33 -6.84 15.28 -32.88
C LEU A 33 -6.34 14.10 -32.04
N PRO A 34 -5.13 14.17 -31.49
CA PRO A 34 -4.54 13.05 -30.79
C PRO A 34 -5.41 12.71 -29.57
N LEU A 35 -6.07 11.56 -29.63
CA LEU A 35 -6.67 10.83 -28.50
C LEU A 35 -5.65 10.46 -27.40
N GLN A 36 -4.44 11.05 -27.43
CA GLN A 36 -3.38 10.91 -26.43
C GLN A 36 -3.58 11.79 -25.19
N ALA A 37 -4.59 12.66 -25.16
CA ALA A 37 -4.79 13.59 -24.04
C ALA A 37 -5.65 13.06 -22.87
N GLN A 38 -6.28 11.88 -22.98
CA GLN A 38 -7.19 11.39 -21.93
C GLN A 38 -6.74 10.14 -21.17
N VAL A 39 -5.57 9.57 -21.48
CA VAL A 39 -5.00 8.44 -20.73
C VAL A 39 -3.97 8.92 -19.71
N ARG A 40 -4.38 9.88 -18.86
CA ARG A 40 -3.69 10.19 -17.60
C ARG A 40 -4.60 9.94 -16.40
N SER A 41 -5.54 9.01 -16.49
CA SER A 41 -6.44 8.64 -15.38
C SER A 41 -5.82 7.61 -14.42
N SER A 42 -4.49 7.67 -14.23
CA SER A 42 -3.76 7.00 -13.15
C SER A 42 -3.35 7.98 -12.05
N LEU A 43 -4.15 9.03 -11.82
CA LEU A 43 -3.83 10.05 -10.82
C LEU A 43 -4.01 9.46 -9.43
N SER A 44 -2.96 9.60 -8.63
CA SER A 44 -3.01 9.48 -7.18
C SER A 44 -4.00 10.48 -6.58
N ILE A 45 -4.39 10.23 -5.34
CA ILE A 45 -5.13 11.20 -4.52
C ILE A 45 -4.08 12.08 -3.84
N GLU A 46 -3.91 13.30 -4.32
CA GLU A 46 -2.96 14.26 -3.73
C GLU A 46 -3.57 14.96 -2.51
N ILE A 47 -2.82 15.01 -1.40
CA ILE A 47 -3.18 15.74 -0.18
C ILE A 47 -2.24 16.92 -0.01
N HIS A 48 -2.78 18.13 0.17
CA HIS A 48 -2.00 19.33 0.42
C HIS A 48 -2.20 19.79 1.86
N LEU A 49 -1.12 19.94 2.64
CA LEU A 49 -1.21 20.40 4.03
C LEU A 49 -1.23 21.93 4.12
N GLN A 50 -0.78 22.64 3.09
CA GLN A 50 -0.57 24.10 3.13
C GLN A 50 -1.85 24.90 3.47
N ALA A 51 -3.03 24.40 3.12
CA ALA A 51 -4.30 25.07 3.38
C ALA A 51 -4.78 24.90 4.83
N GLU A 52 -4.27 23.90 5.57
CA GLU A 52 -4.80 23.54 6.87
C GLU A 52 -4.33 24.51 7.97
N PRO A 53 -5.17 24.77 8.98
CA PRO A 53 -4.78 25.56 10.14
C PRO A 53 -3.88 24.73 11.07
N LEU A 54 -2.89 25.40 11.68
CA LEU A 54 -2.12 24.85 12.78
C LEU A 54 -2.07 25.91 13.88
N LEU A 55 -3.04 25.83 14.79
CA LEU A 55 -3.20 26.80 15.87
C LEU A 55 -2.65 26.20 17.17
N LEU A 56 -1.56 26.76 17.68
CA LEU A 56 -1.03 26.47 19.02
C LEU A 56 -1.37 27.64 19.94
N THR A 57 -1.72 27.36 21.20
CA THR A 57 -2.12 28.40 22.15
C THR A 57 -1.00 29.39 22.45
N SER A 58 0.25 28.95 22.49
CA SER A 58 1.42 29.81 22.74
C SER A 58 2.71 29.14 22.22
N PRO A 59 3.03 29.23 20.92
CA PRO A 59 4.14 28.49 20.35
C PRO A 59 5.49 28.95 20.94
N THR A 60 6.04 28.15 21.85
CA THR A 60 7.40 28.36 22.41
C THR A 60 8.48 27.61 21.64
N ILE A 61 8.11 27.00 20.51
CA ILE A 61 8.97 26.16 19.68
C ILE A 61 8.75 26.48 18.19
N TYR A 62 9.76 26.19 17.38
CA TYR A 62 9.62 26.11 15.93
C TYR A 62 10.37 24.88 15.40
N VAL A 63 9.90 24.34 14.28
CA VAL A 63 10.51 23.16 13.67
C VAL A 63 11.62 23.60 12.71
N GLU A 64 12.88 23.46 13.13
CA GLU A 64 14.05 23.84 12.34
C GLU A 64 14.23 22.93 11.12
N GLN A 65 13.96 21.63 11.31
CA GLN A 65 14.16 20.59 10.31
C GLN A 65 13.15 19.46 10.46
N VAL A 66 12.65 18.96 9.34
CA VAL A 66 11.93 17.69 9.24
C VAL A 66 12.82 16.63 8.59
N LEU A 67 12.96 15.48 9.24
CA LEU A 67 13.69 14.32 8.76
C LEU A 67 12.70 13.17 8.50
N ASP A 68 12.69 12.61 7.31
CA ASP A 68 11.90 11.42 7.00
C ASP A 68 12.73 10.16 7.26
N ALA A 69 12.50 9.54 8.41
CA ALA A 69 13.15 8.30 8.84
C ALA A 69 12.17 7.12 8.80
N ARG A 70 11.08 7.23 8.04
CA ARG A 70 10.18 6.11 7.79
C ARG A 70 10.97 4.96 7.14
N PRO A 71 10.72 3.70 7.50
CA PRO A 71 11.36 2.55 6.86
C PRO A 71 11.09 2.49 5.35
N TYR A 72 9.99 3.12 4.92
CA TYR A 72 9.62 3.30 3.52
C TYR A 72 9.45 4.79 3.24
N GLN A 73 10.45 5.43 2.62
CA GLN A 73 10.41 6.84 2.22
C GLN A 73 9.58 7.06 0.94
N ALA A 74 8.59 6.19 0.68
CA ALA A 74 7.69 6.36 -0.45
C ALA A 74 6.87 7.65 -0.30
N GLN A 75 6.53 8.26 -1.43
CA GLN A 75 5.59 9.39 -1.47
C GLN A 75 4.17 8.95 -1.09
N ASP A 76 3.89 7.65 -1.22
CA ASP A 76 2.61 7.04 -0.88
C ASP A 76 2.42 7.01 0.63
N LEU A 77 1.32 7.61 1.08
CA LEU A 77 0.86 7.58 2.48
C LEU A 77 -0.09 6.40 2.73
N GLY A 78 -0.64 5.79 1.68
CA GLY A 78 -1.61 4.71 1.77
C GLY A 78 -2.53 4.74 0.57
N PHE A 79 -3.80 4.39 0.78
CA PHE A 79 -4.75 4.22 -0.32
C PHE A 79 -6.11 4.84 0.00
N GLY A 80 -6.68 5.50 -0.99
CA GLY A 80 -8.01 6.08 -0.97
C GLY A 80 -8.86 5.54 -2.11
N ARG A 81 -10.15 5.87 -2.11
CA ARG A 81 -11.12 5.41 -3.11
C ARG A 81 -11.71 6.61 -3.82
N ARG A 82 -11.58 6.66 -5.14
CA ARG A 82 -12.10 7.77 -5.95
C ARG A 82 -12.93 7.29 -7.13
N GLY A 83 -14.04 7.98 -7.36
CA GLY A 83 -14.91 7.80 -8.53
C GLY A 83 -16.01 6.74 -8.39
N LEU A 84 -16.87 6.68 -9.40
CA LEU A 84 -17.93 5.68 -9.55
C LEU A 84 -17.26 4.29 -9.67
N GLY A 85 -17.52 3.41 -8.70
CA GLY A 85 -16.88 2.08 -8.62
C GLY A 85 -15.72 1.97 -7.63
N THR A 86 -15.50 2.98 -6.76
CA THR A 86 -14.59 2.92 -5.62
C THR A 86 -13.18 2.43 -5.99
N VAL A 87 -12.62 2.98 -7.07
CA VAL A 87 -11.30 2.55 -7.54
C VAL A 87 -10.27 2.97 -6.49
N VAL A 88 -9.51 1.98 -6.02
CA VAL A 88 -8.41 2.20 -5.07
C VAL A 88 -7.27 2.93 -5.77
N ARG A 89 -6.81 4.03 -5.18
CA ARG A 89 -5.73 4.89 -5.67
C ARG A 89 -4.73 5.14 -4.54
N PRO A 90 -3.42 5.25 -4.84
CA PRO A 90 -2.46 5.67 -3.84
C PRO A 90 -2.78 7.10 -3.40
N ILE A 91 -2.69 7.35 -2.11
CA ILE A 91 -2.72 8.68 -1.53
C ILE A 91 -1.28 9.18 -1.44
N GLN A 92 -1.00 10.38 -1.94
CA GLN A 92 0.34 10.94 -2.03
C GLN A 92 0.37 12.38 -1.53
N LEU A 93 1.57 12.81 -1.11
CA LEU A 93 1.88 14.23 -0.95
C LEU A 93 2.48 14.77 -2.26
N PRO A 94 2.29 16.06 -2.57
CA PRO A 94 2.85 16.70 -3.77
C PRO A 94 4.39 16.68 -3.82
N GLN A 95 5.00 16.55 -2.65
CA GLN A 95 6.45 16.47 -2.45
C GLN A 95 6.77 15.32 -1.48
N SER A 96 8.06 15.09 -1.19
CA SER A 96 8.41 14.16 -0.11
C SER A 96 7.77 14.60 1.22
N ALA A 97 7.45 13.65 2.10
CA ALA A 97 6.82 13.95 3.38
C ALA A 97 7.61 14.98 4.20
N ALA A 98 8.95 14.86 4.22
CA ALA A 98 9.80 15.86 4.86
C ALA A 98 9.65 17.26 4.24
N ALA A 99 9.62 17.39 2.91
CA ALA A 99 9.51 18.69 2.25
C ALA A 99 8.15 19.35 2.46
N GLU A 100 7.05 18.60 2.29
CA GLU A 100 5.69 19.10 2.49
C GLU A 100 5.47 19.56 3.94
N LEU A 101 5.89 18.73 4.91
CA LEU A 101 5.78 19.05 6.33
C LEU A 101 6.71 20.19 6.74
N GLN A 102 7.93 20.25 6.20
CA GLN A 102 8.84 21.36 6.45
C GLN A 102 8.26 22.70 5.97
N SER A 103 7.67 22.72 4.78
CA SER A 103 7.01 23.90 4.22
C SER A 103 5.81 24.30 5.09
N PHE A 104 4.93 23.34 5.39
CA PHE A 104 3.76 23.56 6.22
C PHE A 104 4.12 24.14 7.60
N LEU A 105 5.04 23.48 8.31
CA LEU A 105 5.43 23.88 9.66
C LEU A 105 6.18 25.22 9.68
N ARG A 106 7.03 25.51 8.70
CA ARG A 106 7.73 26.81 8.62
C ARG A 106 6.76 27.97 8.40
N ASN A 107 5.71 27.75 7.60
CA ASN A 107 4.69 28.76 7.34
C ASN A 107 3.79 29.03 8.55
N ARG A 108 3.66 28.05 9.46
CA ARG A 108 2.76 28.13 10.63
C ARG A 108 3.48 28.41 11.95
N LEU A 109 4.76 28.05 12.06
CA LEU A 109 5.59 28.17 13.26
C LEU A 109 6.82 29.03 12.94
N THR A 110 6.63 30.35 12.91
CA THR A 110 7.71 31.29 12.62
C THR A 110 8.75 31.30 13.73
N ALA A 111 10.03 31.18 13.34
CA ALA A 111 11.13 31.36 14.26
C ALA A 111 11.10 32.79 14.84
N ASN A 112 11.14 32.88 16.16
CA ASN A 112 11.25 34.14 16.88
C ASN A 112 12.28 33.97 18.02
N ALA A 113 12.74 35.08 18.59
CA ALA A 113 13.81 35.07 19.59
C ALA A 113 13.48 34.27 20.87
N ALA A 114 12.19 34.06 21.17
CA ALA A 114 11.73 33.28 22.32
C ALA A 114 11.45 31.80 21.98
N ALA A 115 11.36 31.44 20.69
CA ALA A 115 11.03 30.10 20.25
C ALA A 115 12.27 29.21 20.18
N ARG A 116 12.17 28.01 20.76
CA ARG A 116 13.25 27.03 20.77
C ARG A 116 13.21 26.15 19.51
N PRO A 117 14.34 25.91 18.84
CA PRO A 117 14.38 25.01 17.68
C PRO A 117 14.16 23.56 18.09
N VAL A 118 13.36 22.84 17.31
CA VAL A 118 13.24 21.39 17.39
C VAL A 118 13.38 20.73 16.02
N VAL A 119 13.92 19.53 15.98
CA VAL A 119 13.92 18.66 14.79
C VAL A 119 12.77 17.65 14.92
N LEU A 120 11.94 17.59 13.89
CA LEU A 120 10.89 16.57 13.74
C LEU A 120 11.45 15.39 12.93
N ARG A 121 11.54 14.21 13.53
CA ARG A 121 11.89 12.97 12.83
C ARG A 121 10.63 12.13 12.65
N LEU A 122 10.19 11.95 11.40
CA LEU A 122 9.06 11.11 11.05
C LEU A 122 9.49 9.65 11.04
N THR A 123 8.79 8.82 11.81
CA THR A 123 9.02 7.37 11.87
C THR A 123 7.84 6.59 11.27
N GLY A 124 6.66 7.22 11.15
CA GLY A 124 5.48 6.72 10.46
C GLY A 124 4.56 7.86 10.04
N LEU A 125 3.95 7.72 8.86
CA LEU A 125 2.97 8.66 8.35
C LEU A 125 2.07 7.89 7.38
N SER A 126 0.76 7.89 7.64
CA SER A 126 -0.17 7.19 6.75
C SER A 126 -1.53 7.83 6.66
N ALA A 127 -2.18 7.59 5.52
CA ALA A 127 -3.53 8.02 5.20
C ALA A 127 -4.26 6.90 4.47
N THR A 128 -5.41 6.47 5.01
CA THR A 128 -6.19 5.36 4.45
C THR A 128 -7.68 5.65 4.47
N GLU A 129 -8.37 5.21 3.42
CA GLU A 129 -9.82 5.20 3.35
C GLU A 129 -10.37 3.78 3.46
N ALA A 130 -11.35 3.59 4.34
CA ALA A 130 -12.10 2.35 4.51
C ALA A 130 -13.56 2.55 4.12
N ASP A 131 -14.15 1.56 3.45
CA ASP A 131 -15.57 1.58 3.14
C ASP A 131 -16.37 1.53 4.46
N SER A 132 -17.06 2.62 4.75
CA SER A 132 -18.05 2.68 5.84
C SER A 132 -19.43 2.43 5.22
N LYS A 133 -20.25 1.59 5.86
CA LYS A 133 -21.52 1.14 5.28
C LYS A 133 -22.55 2.27 5.22
N GLY A 134 -22.56 2.99 4.11
CA GLY A 134 -23.67 3.87 3.71
C GLY A 134 -23.77 5.20 4.44
N THR A 135 -22.92 5.49 5.42
CA THR A 135 -22.92 6.76 6.18
C THR A 135 -21.74 7.69 5.85
N GLY A 136 -20.87 7.27 4.92
CA GLY A 136 -19.67 8.01 4.51
C GLY A 136 -18.51 7.06 4.28
N THR A 137 -17.32 7.60 4.03
CA THR A 137 -16.07 6.83 3.97
C THR A 137 -15.33 7.00 5.29
N GLY A 138 -14.86 5.90 5.87
CA GLY A 138 -13.99 5.95 7.03
C GLY A 138 -12.62 6.46 6.59
N VAL A 139 -12.15 7.51 7.24
CA VAL A 139 -10.83 8.11 7.03
C VAL A 139 -10.00 7.78 8.25
N ALA A 140 -8.85 7.17 8.06
CA ALA A 140 -7.92 6.86 9.13
C ALA A 140 -6.51 7.37 8.78
N ASP A 141 -6.00 8.25 9.63
CA ASP A 141 -4.68 8.87 9.49
C ASP A 141 -3.84 8.57 10.72
N GLU A 142 -2.54 8.41 10.51
CA GLU A 142 -1.58 8.10 11.55
C GLU A 142 -0.33 8.95 11.42
N LEU A 143 0.18 9.38 12.57
CA LEU A 143 1.48 10.02 12.72
C LEU A 143 2.28 9.29 13.81
N ALA A 144 3.45 8.80 13.43
CA ALA A 144 4.49 8.40 14.36
C ALA A 144 5.71 9.31 14.14
N ALA A 145 6.09 10.02 15.19
CA ALA A 145 7.12 11.04 15.14
C ALA A 145 7.93 11.10 16.44
N GLU A 146 9.15 11.58 16.31
CA GLU A 146 10.04 11.87 17.42
C GLU A 146 10.51 13.33 17.30
N TYR A 147 10.56 14.03 18.43
CA TYR A 147 11.00 15.42 18.47
C TYR A 147 12.33 15.51 19.21
N TYR A 148 13.28 16.22 18.62
CA TYR A 148 14.63 16.36 19.16
C TYR A 148 14.99 17.82 19.38
N ALA A 149 15.69 18.11 20.48
CA ALA A 149 16.33 19.39 20.70
C ALA A 149 17.83 19.30 20.36
N ARG A 150 18.34 20.35 19.71
CA ARG A 150 19.76 20.47 19.36
C ARG A 150 20.57 21.04 20.52
N ARG A 151 21.74 20.48 20.77
CA ARG A 151 22.73 20.96 21.75
C ARG A 151 23.78 21.86 21.09
N PRO A 152 24.52 22.66 21.87
CA PRO A 152 25.59 23.51 21.36
C PRO A 152 26.69 22.74 20.61
N ASP A 153 26.93 21.48 20.98
CA ASP A 153 27.91 20.58 20.35
C ASP A 153 27.40 19.89 19.07
N THR A 154 26.26 20.34 18.53
CA THR A 154 25.58 19.79 17.34
C THR A 154 24.98 18.38 17.50
N THR A 155 25.02 17.81 18.70
CA THR A 155 24.27 16.59 19.00
C THR A 155 22.82 16.92 19.34
N TYR A 156 21.98 15.89 19.39
CA TYR A 156 20.54 16.00 19.63
C TYR A 156 20.14 15.10 20.79
N PHE A 157 19.12 15.47 21.56
CA PHE A 157 18.48 14.60 22.53
C PHE A 157 16.97 14.54 22.28
N LEU A 158 16.37 13.39 22.59
CA LEU A 158 14.94 13.15 22.41
C LEU A 158 14.13 13.94 23.45
N LEU A 159 13.13 14.70 22.99
CA LEU A 159 12.17 15.38 23.86
C LEU A 159 10.97 14.47 24.16
N CYS A 160 10.35 13.95 23.10
CA CYS A 160 9.23 13.03 23.23
C CYS A 160 9.04 12.21 21.95
N ARG A 161 8.30 11.12 22.10
CA ARG A 161 7.73 10.35 20.99
C ARG A 161 6.23 10.58 20.94
N VAL A 162 5.72 10.67 19.72
CA VAL A 162 4.30 10.84 19.44
C VAL A 162 3.89 9.71 18.52
N GLU A 163 2.94 8.92 18.97
CA GLU A 163 2.23 7.93 18.16
C GLU A 163 0.75 8.22 18.34
N ALA A 164 0.13 8.74 17.29
CA ALA A 164 -1.26 9.18 17.34
C ALA A 164 -1.97 8.84 16.04
N ASN A 165 -3.28 8.63 16.14
CA ASN A 165 -4.14 8.45 14.99
C ASN A 165 -5.43 9.24 15.13
N ILE A 166 -6.11 9.43 14.00
CA ILE A 166 -7.45 9.98 13.94
C ILE A 166 -8.26 9.08 13.01
N THR A 167 -9.47 8.74 13.43
CA THR A 167 -10.45 8.06 12.59
C THR A 167 -11.71 8.89 12.56
N THR A 168 -12.16 9.25 11.36
CA THR A 168 -13.36 10.07 11.14
C THR A 168 -14.20 9.46 10.02
N LEU A 169 -15.51 9.73 10.05
CA LEU A 169 -16.38 9.48 8.90
C LEU A 169 -16.44 10.77 8.09
N ALA A 170 -16.16 10.70 6.79
CA ALA A 170 -16.16 11.85 5.91
C ALA A 170 -16.98 11.62 4.65
N THR A 171 -17.68 12.67 4.20
CA THR A 171 -18.31 12.74 2.88
C THR A 171 -17.31 13.15 1.80
N ASP A 172 -16.26 13.89 2.18
CA ASP A 172 -15.09 14.24 1.35
C ASP A 172 -13.80 13.74 2.03
N PRO A 173 -13.42 12.48 1.80
CA PRO A 173 -12.29 11.84 2.47
C PRO A 173 -10.95 12.52 2.17
N THR A 174 -10.79 13.00 0.94
CA THR A 174 -9.55 13.63 0.47
C THR A 174 -9.22 14.87 1.28
N ARG A 175 -10.20 15.75 1.53
CA ARG A 175 -10.00 16.93 2.38
C ARG A 175 -9.78 16.55 3.84
N GLN A 176 -10.46 15.51 4.30
CA GLN A 176 -10.38 15.10 5.70
C GLN A 176 -8.98 14.62 6.10
N HIS A 177 -8.25 13.95 5.19
CA HIS A 177 -6.88 13.53 5.46
C HIS A 177 -5.95 14.69 5.79
N ALA A 178 -6.01 15.80 5.04
CA ALA A 178 -5.17 16.97 5.30
C ALA A 178 -5.42 17.53 6.71
N ALA A 179 -6.70 17.74 7.04
CA ALA A 179 -7.13 18.25 8.34
C ALA A 179 -6.72 17.32 9.49
N ASN A 180 -6.89 16.00 9.32
CA ASN A 180 -6.49 15.01 10.31
C ASN A 180 -4.97 15.00 10.54
N LEU A 181 -4.17 15.05 9.47
CA LEU A 181 -2.71 15.09 9.58
C LEU A 181 -2.23 16.40 10.26
N ALA A 182 -2.85 17.54 9.94
CA ALA A 182 -2.57 18.81 10.63
C ALA A 182 -2.92 18.75 12.12
N GLU A 183 -4.06 18.15 12.47
CA GLU A 183 -4.49 17.94 13.86
C GLU A 183 -3.54 16.98 14.62
N LEU A 184 -3.08 15.90 13.98
CA LEU A 184 -2.09 14.98 14.56
C LEU A 184 -0.76 15.69 14.86
N LEU A 185 -0.29 16.53 13.94
CA LEU A 185 0.91 17.35 14.15
C LEU A 185 0.70 18.35 15.29
N ARG A 186 -0.46 19.00 15.36
CA ARG A 186 -0.82 19.93 16.45
C ARG A 186 -0.72 19.23 17.81
N ARG A 187 -1.34 18.05 17.95
CA ARG A 187 -1.28 17.26 19.20
C ARG A 187 0.16 16.91 19.59
N GLY A 188 0.99 16.55 18.61
CA GLY A 188 2.40 16.26 18.85
C GLY A 188 3.17 17.48 19.34
N LEU A 189 2.94 18.64 18.74
CA LEU A 189 3.56 19.90 19.15
C LEU A 189 3.12 20.33 20.56
N GLU A 190 1.84 20.19 20.90
CA GLU A 190 1.33 20.46 22.25
C GLU A 190 1.91 19.53 23.31
N GLN A 191 2.21 18.28 22.94
CA GLN A 191 2.88 17.35 23.85
C GLN A 191 4.30 17.82 24.19
N ILE A 192 5.04 18.37 23.23
CA ILE A 192 6.39 18.91 23.44
C ILE A 192 6.39 20.10 24.40
N GLU A 193 5.37 20.96 24.33
CA GLU A 193 5.26 22.13 25.22
C GLU A 193 5.17 21.75 26.70
N ARG A 194 4.77 20.51 27.01
CA ARG A 194 4.66 19.98 28.37
C ARG A 194 5.89 19.19 28.83
N VAL A 195 6.87 18.95 27.96
CA VAL A 195 8.07 18.18 28.28
C VAL A 195 9.01 19.02 29.16
N ASP A 196 9.61 18.41 30.17
CA ASP A 196 10.76 18.98 30.89
C ASP A 196 12.04 18.76 30.08
N TRP A 197 12.46 19.78 29.33
CA TRP A 197 13.61 19.71 28.43
C TRP A 197 14.92 19.47 29.20
N ALA A 198 15.05 20.03 30.41
CA ALA A 198 16.27 19.88 31.21
C ALA A 198 16.42 18.44 31.69
N ALA A 199 15.31 17.83 32.14
CA ALA A 199 15.29 16.42 32.50
C ALA A 199 15.62 15.51 31.30
N GLN A 200 15.03 15.78 30.12
CA GLN A 200 15.32 14.98 28.91
C GLN A 200 16.77 15.12 28.45
N GLN A 201 17.34 16.33 28.53
CA GLN A 201 18.74 16.55 28.21
C GLN A 201 19.68 15.79 29.15
N ALA A 202 19.32 15.69 30.44
CA ALA A 202 20.11 14.97 31.43
C ALA A 202 20.00 13.43 31.29
N ALA A 203 18.87 12.91 30.81
CA ALA A 203 18.62 11.47 30.70
C ALA A 203 19.45 10.78 29.59
N GLY A 204 19.74 11.48 28.49
CA GLY A 204 20.35 10.87 27.30
C GLY A 204 19.44 9.79 26.66
N PRO A 205 19.85 9.14 25.56
CA PRO A 205 21.11 9.25 24.82
C PRO A 205 21.17 10.46 23.86
N PHE A 206 22.39 10.76 23.38
CA PHE A 206 22.63 11.80 22.38
C PHE A 206 22.80 11.22 20.97
N TYR A 207 22.30 11.95 19.98
CA TYR A 207 22.27 11.54 18.58
C TYR A 207 22.98 12.55 17.70
N THR A 208 23.61 12.06 16.64
CA THR A 208 24.12 12.88 15.53
C THR A 208 23.05 13.02 14.44
N THR A 209 23.17 14.03 13.58
CA THR A 209 22.27 14.17 12.41
C THR A 209 22.28 12.91 11.53
N ALA A 210 23.43 12.24 11.39
CA ALA A 210 23.54 11.00 10.62
C ALA A 210 22.68 9.88 11.22
N GLN A 211 22.68 9.72 12.56
CA GLN A 211 21.83 8.75 13.25
C GLN A 211 20.34 9.09 13.12
N LEU A 212 19.96 10.36 13.21
CA LEU A 212 18.55 10.76 13.06
C LEU A 212 17.99 10.48 11.66
N ARG A 213 18.85 10.47 10.62
CA ARG A 213 18.46 10.13 9.24
C ARG A 213 18.37 8.63 8.98
N GLN A 214 18.94 7.80 9.85
CA GLN A 214 18.80 6.36 9.68
C GLN A 214 17.31 5.98 9.82
N PRO A 215 16.78 5.11 8.97
CA PRO A 215 15.43 4.59 9.14
C PRO A 215 15.26 4.05 10.55
N ALA A 216 14.11 4.31 11.17
CA ALA A 216 13.79 3.65 12.43
C ALA A 216 13.86 2.14 12.23
N ALA A 217 14.53 1.42 13.13
CA ALA A 217 14.50 -0.03 13.11
C ALA A 217 13.02 -0.46 13.16
N ALA A 218 12.62 -1.40 12.30
CA ALA A 218 11.27 -1.91 12.30
C ALA A 218 11.01 -2.60 13.65
N VAL A 219 10.37 -1.88 14.58
CA VAL A 219 9.96 -2.44 15.86
C VAL A 219 8.70 -3.25 15.59
N PRO A 220 8.69 -4.56 15.84
CA PRO A 220 7.49 -5.36 15.64
C PRO A 220 6.39 -4.88 16.58
N TYR A 221 5.16 -4.78 16.08
CA TYR A 221 4.02 -4.30 16.85
C TYR A 221 3.67 -5.26 17.99
N PRO A 222 3.08 -4.82 19.12
CA PRO A 222 2.75 -5.71 20.22
C PRO A 222 1.91 -6.93 19.83
N ILE A 223 0.98 -6.77 18.87
CA ILE A 223 0.21 -7.91 18.36
C ILE A 223 1.06 -8.97 17.65
N GLN A 224 2.24 -8.60 17.12
CA GLN A 224 3.22 -9.50 16.51
C GLN A 224 4.19 -10.12 17.51
N THR A 225 4.29 -9.65 18.74
CA THR A 225 5.31 -10.17 19.69
C THR A 225 4.71 -10.77 20.94
N THR A 226 3.48 -10.39 21.27
CA THR A 226 2.81 -10.90 22.45
C THR A 226 2.60 -12.41 22.36
N ALA A 227 2.93 -13.12 23.45
CA ALA A 227 2.56 -14.52 23.61
C ALA A 227 1.09 -14.67 24.05
N LEU A 228 0.56 -13.65 24.74
CA LEU A 228 -0.80 -13.64 25.27
C LEU A 228 -1.63 -12.57 24.58
N LEU A 229 -2.70 -12.99 23.91
CA LEU A 229 -3.67 -12.08 23.30
C LEU A 229 -4.56 -11.49 24.40
N ARG A 230 -4.85 -10.20 24.33
CA ARG A 230 -5.75 -9.56 25.31
C ARG A 230 -7.20 -9.75 24.88
N PRO A 231 -8.05 -10.45 25.66
CA PRO A 231 -9.44 -10.64 25.31
C PRO A 231 -10.20 -9.32 25.40
N GLY A 232 -11.08 -9.07 24.45
CA GLY A 232 -11.87 -7.85 24.37
C GLY A 232 -12.22 -7.45 22.93
N VAL A 233 -12.86 -6.30 22.82
CA VAL A 233 -13.29 -5.71 21.55
C VAL A 233 -12.31 -4.62 21.13
N TYR A 234 -11.78 -4.74 19.91
CA TYR A 234 -10.98 -3.72 19.26
C TYR A 234 -11.90 -2.83 18.42
N ARG A 235 -12.11 -1.59 18.84
CA ARG A 235 -12.92 -0.59 18.12
C ARG A 235 -12.15 0.04 16.96
N SER A 236 -10.83 -0.04 16.99
CA SER A 236 -9.95 0.47 15.93
C SER A 236 -8.85 -0.53 15.58
N PHE A 237 -8.28 -0.35 14.38
CA PHE A 237 -7.08 -1.07 13.96
C PHE A 237 -5.91 -0.86 14.93
N LEU A 238 -5.76 0.35 15.48
CA LEU A 238 -4.66 0.67 16.40
C LEU A 238 -4.77 -0.10 17.71
N GLU A 239 -5.97 -0.19 18.29
CA GLU A 239 -6.21 -1.01 19.48
C GLU A 239 -5.79 -2.46 19.23
N PHE A 240 -6.12 -3.01 18.06
CA PHE A 240 -5.66 -4.34 17.65
C PHE A 240 -4.13 -4.40 17.52
N ARG A 241 -3.51 -3.46 16.80
CA ARG A 241 -2.06 -3.43 16.56
C ARG A 241 -1.26 -3.38 17.87
N GLN A 242 -1.77 -2.64 18.84
CA GLN A 242 -1.19 -2.51 20.18
C GLN A 242 -1.61 -3.63 21.14
N ASN A 243 -2.43 -4.60 20.70
CA ASN A 243 -3.03 -5.64 21.53
C ASN A 243 -3.67 -5.06 22.81
N ALA A 244 -4.39 -3.95 22.66
CA ALA A 244 -4.98 -3.16 23.74
C ALA A 244 -6.45 -2.85 23.42
N PRO A 245 -7.38 -3.77 23.69
CA PRO A 245 -8.79 -3.57 23.36
C PRO A 245 -9.36 -2.38 24.16
N GLY A 246 -10.04 -1.46 23.48
CA GLY A 246 -10.70 -0.32 24.11
C GLY A 246 -11.87 -0.73 25.00
N GLN A 247 -12.43 -1.92 24.76
CA GLN A 247 -13.41 -2.56 25.63
C GLN A 247 -12.90 -3.97 26.02
N PRO A 248 -12.07 -4.08 27.06
CA PRO A 248 -11.58 -5.37 27.54
C PRO A 248 -12.72 -6.21 28.12
N GLY A 249 -12.62 -7.52 28.01
CA GLY A 249 -13.59 -8.43 28.62
C GLY A 249 -13.65 -9.80 27.97
N ASN A 250 -14.50 -10.67 28.52
CA ASN A 250 -14.64 -12.04 28.03
C ASN A 250 -15.58 -12.06 26.80
N VAL A 251 -14.98 -12.15 25.60
CA VAL A 251 -15.72 -12.24 24.35
C VAL A 251 -15.95 -13.71 24.02
N THR A 252 -17.21 -14.07 23.79
CA THR A 252 -17.61 -15.39 23.30
C THR A 252 -18.03 -15.31 21.84
N VAL A 253 -17.90 -16.42 21.12
CA VAL A 253 -18.23 -16.51 19.69
C VAL A 253 -19.30 -17.55 19.44
N ASP A 254 -20.35 -17.17 18.73
CA ASP A 254 -21.27 -18.14 18.13
C ASP A 254 -20.86 -18.35 16.68
N ALA A 255 -20.43 -19.58 16.39
CA ALA A 255 -20.14 -20.02 15.03
C ALA A 255 -21.43 -20.04 14.20
N ARG A 256 -21.41 -19.35 13.06
CA ARG A 256 -22.48 -19.45 12.06
C ARG A 256 -22.04 -20.42 10.97
N ASN A 257 -22.78 -21.51 10.81
CA ASN A 257 -22.63 -22.38 9.64
C ASN A 257 -23.17 -21.64 8.42
N TYR A 258 -22.39 -21.58 7.36
CA TYR A 258 -22.89 -21.17 6.05
C TYR A 258 -23.67 -22.33 5.43
N TYR A 259 -24.85 -22.03 4.90
CA TYR A 259 -25.67 -22.98 4.15
C TYR A 259 -25.09 -23.13 2.74
N GLY A 260 -24.15 -24.07 2.56
CA GLY A 260 -23.56 -24.45 1.28
C GLY A 260 -22.44 -25.47 1.47
N SER A 261 -22.39 -26.52 0.63
CA SER A 261 -21.40 -27.61 0.70
C SER A 261 -19.95 -27.12 0.59
N GLU A 262 -19.70 -26.00 -0.10
CA GLU A 262 -18.38 -25.37 -0.27
C GLU A 262 -17.88 -24.60 0.99
N TRP A 263 -18.76 -24.43 1.98
CA TRP A 263 -18.50 -23.64 3.19
C TRP A 263 -18.35 -24.45 4.47
N GLN A 264 -18.46 -25.79 4.38
CA GLN A 264 -18.26 -26.68 5.53
C GLN A 264 -16.83 -26.52 6.07
N GLY A 265 -16.70 -25.88 7.24
CA GLY A 265 -15.45 -25.78 8.00
C GLY A 265 -14.92 -24.36 8.26
N LEU A 266 -15.39 -23.33 7.57
CA LEU A 266 -14.93 -21.94 7.80
C LEU A 266 -16.12 -21.05 8.22
N ARG A 267 -16.09 -20.67 9.50
CA ARG A 267 -17.20 -20.03 10.23
C ARG A 267 -17.03 -18.52 10.19
N THR A 268 -18.05 -17.80 9.73
CA THR A 268 -18.23 -16.45 10.27
C THR A 268 -18.75 -16.57 11.68
N VAL A 269 -18.40 -15.60 12.50
CA VAL A 269 -18.74 -15.63 13.92
C VAL A 269 -19.54 -14.40 14.29
N ALA A 270 -20.47 -14.59 15.23
CA ALA A 270 -21.14 -13.50 15.92
C ALA A 270 -20.48 -13.34 17.30
N PRO A 271 -19.79 -12.21 17.56
CA PRO A 271 -19.20 -11.93 18.85
C PRO A 271 -20.24 -11.46 19.88
N PHE A 272 -20.09 -11.92 21.11
CA PHE A 272 -20.85 -11.47 22.28
C PHE A 272 -19.92 -11.22 23.45
N LEU A 273 -19.99 -10.03 24.06
CA LEU A 273 -19.30 -9.71 25.29
C LEU A 273 -20.13 -10.22 26.47
N LEU A 274 -19.50 -10.97 27.38
CA LEU A 274 -20.14 -11.36 28.65
C LEU A 274 -19.99 -10.24 29.67
N THR A 275 -21.10 -9.74 30.19
CA THR A 275 -21.12 -8.79 31.31
C THR A 275 -20.75 -9.51 32.62
N PRO A 276 -20.38 -8.77 33.69
CA PRO A 276 -20.14 -9.37 35.01
C PRO A 276 -21.32 -10.19 35.54
N GLU A 277 -22.54 -9.86 35.15
CA GLU A 277 -23.78 -10.57 35.49
C GLU A 277 -24.01 -11.84 34.66
N GLY A 278 -23.10 -12.15 33.72
CA GLY A 278 -23.21 -13.30 32.82
C GLY A 278 -24.12 -13.07 31.62
N THR A 279 -24.56 -11.83 31.37
CA THR A 279 -25.42 -11.50 30.23
C THR A 279 -24.60 -11.40 28.94
N ARG A 280 -25.09 -11.97 27.84
CA ARG A 280 -24.46 -11.86 26.51
C ARG A 280 -24.91 -10.58 25.83
N MET A 281 -24.00 -9.63 25.62
CA MET A 281 -24.23 -8.44 24.81
C MET A 281 -23.62 -8.62 23.43
N ALA A 282 -24.41 -8.48 22.37
CA ALA A 282 -23.90 -8.54 20.99
C ALA A 282 -22.83 -7.45 20.76
N VAL A 283 -21.71 -7.82 20.17
CA VAL A 283 -20.66 -6.87 19.80
C VAL A 283 -20.93 -6.36 18.38
N GLU A 284 -21.58 -5.21 18.32
CA GLU A 284 -21.83 -4.48 17.09
C GLU A 284 -20.70 -3.49 16.80
N ASP A 285 -20.39 -3.31 15.53
CA ASP A 285 -19.43 -2.32 15.03
C ASP A 285 -18.04 -2.34 15.68
N ALA A 286 -17.51 -3.54 15.95
CA ALA A 286 -16.10 -3.70 16.24
C ALA A 286 -15.29 -3.67 14.94
N TRP A 287 -14.07 -3.13 15.00
CA TRP A 287 -13.08 -3.36 13.93
C TRP A 287 -12.64 -4.83 13.95
N GLY A 288 -12.42 -5.37 15.15
CA GLY A 288 -12.10 -6.77 15.40
C GLY A 288 -12.29 -7.10 16.88
N PHE A 289 -12.03 -8.34 17.27
CA PHE A 289 -12.09 -8.73 18.67
C PHE A 289 -11.17 -9.93 18.94
N CYS A 290 -10.89 -10.20 20.20
CA CYS A 290 -10.18 -11.39 20.65
C CYS A 290 -10.95 -12.07 21.78
N ASP A 291 -11.14 -13.39 21.69
CA ASP A 291 -11.76 -14.22 22.73
C ASP A 291 -10.74 -14.76 23.75
N GLY A 292 -9.48 -14.28 23.68
CA GLY A 292 -8.35 -14.74 24.49
C GLY A 292 -7.54 -15.87 23.85
N GLN A 293 -8.07 -16.54 22.82
CA GLN A 293 -7.38 -17.60 22.09
C GLN A 293 -7.13 -17.24 20.63
N GLN A 294 -8.14 -16.67 19.99
CA GLN A 294 -8.17 -16.34 18.58
C GLN A 294 -8.49 -14.86 18.39
N ILE A 295 -8.07 -14.34 17.24
CA ILE A 295 -8.35 -12.97 16.84
C ILE A 295 -9.30 -13.02 15.66
N TYR A 296 -10.24 -12.09 15.61
CA TYR A 296 -11.18 -11.97 14.53
C TYR A 296 -11.19 -10.54 14.00
N ILE A 297 -11.32 -10.41 12.68
CA ILE A 297 -11.42 -9.13 11.97
C ILE A 297 -12.79 -9.00 11.31
N ARG A 298 -13.35 -7.80 11.30
CA ARG A 298 -14.57 -7.50 10.56
C ARG A 298 -14.25 -7.29 9.08
N GLN A 299 -14.95 -8.01 8.20
CA GLN A 299 -14.97 -7.74 6.76
C GLN A 299 -16.42 -7.67 6.28
N GLY A 300 -16.87 -6.50 5.87
CA GLY A 300 -18.29 -6.29 5.56
C GLY A 300 -19.16 -6.42 6.82
N LYS A 301 -20.13 -7.34 6.84
CA LYS A 301 -21.06 -7.54 7.98
C LYS A 301 -20.69 -8.66 8.93
N ASP A 302 -19.70 -9.44 8.56
CA ASP A 302 -19.34 -10.66 9.27
C ASP A 302 -17.92 -10.53 9.83
N TYR A 303 -17.61 -11.36 10.81
CA TYR A 303 -16.29 -11.46 11.40
C TYR A 303 -15.63 -12.78 10.99
N TYR A 304 -14.34 -12.70 10.69
CA TYR A 304 -13.53 -13.79 10.17
C TYR A 304 -12.33 -14.02 11.08
N LEU A 305 -11.94 -15.29 11.23
CA LEU A 305 -10.73 -15.66 11.96
C LEU A 305 -9.51 -15.04 11.29
N LEU A 306 -8.76 -14.24 12.05
CA LEU A 306 -7.51 -13.63 11.66
C LEU A 306 -6.35 -14.47 12.20
N GLU A 307 -5.74 -15.23 11.30
CA GLU A 307 -4.61 -16.09 11.60
C GLU A 307 -3.30 -15.32 11.50
N ARG A 308 -2.40 -15.54 12.45
CA ARG A 308 -1.02 -15.08 12.37
C ARG A 308 -0.16 -16.13 11.69
N ARG A 309 0.49 -15.78 10.57
CA ARG A 309 1.46 -16.61 9.84
C ARG A 309 2.80 -15.89 9.74
N GLY A 310 3.66 -16.13 10.72
CA GLY A 310 4.94 -15.42 10.85
C GLY A 310 4.72 -13.94 11.20
N PRO A 311 5.23 -12.99 10.40
CA PRO A 311 4.99 -11.56 10.59
C PRO A 311 3.64 -11.07 10.03
N VAL A 312 2.94 -11.91 9.28
CA VAL A 312 1.73 -11.55 8.52
C VAL A 312 0.48 -11.98 9.28
N PHE A 313 -0.57 -11.16 9.20
CA PHE A 313 -1.92 -11.54 9.60
C PHE A 313 -2.76 -11.80 8.35
N MET A 314 -3.50 -12.90 8.31
CA MET A 314 -4.34 -13.26 7.17
C MET A 314 -5.68 -13.85 7.60
N PHE A 315 -6.68 -13.73 6.74
CA PHE A 315 -7.99 -14.34 6.95
C PHE A 315 -8.60 -14.75 5.61
N PHE A 316 -9.65 -15.56 5.63
CA PHE A 316 -10.37 -15.97 4.43
C PHE A 316 -11.77 -15.38 4.47
N ALA A 317 -12.17 -14.69 3.41
CA ALA A 317 -13.50 -14.10 3.29
C ALA A 317 -14.03 -14.22 1.84
N PRO A 318 -15.33 -13.96 1.60
CA PRO A 318 -15.86 -13.83 0.24
C PRO A 318 -15.05 -12.84 -0.60
N SER A 319 -14.68 -13.22 -1.82
CA SER A 319 -14.13 -12.28 -2.81
C SER A 319 -15.12 -11.14 -3.05
N GLN A 320 -14.66 -9.89 -2.89
CA GLN A 320 -15.47 -8.70 -3.21
C GLN A 320 -15.49 -8.38 -4.71
N ARG A 321 -14.65 -9.05 -5.51
CA ARG A 321 -14.65 -8.83 -6.95
C ARG A 321 -15.94 -9.39 -7.54
N PRO A 322 -16.74 -8.58 -8.26
CA PRO A 322 -17.86 -9.09 -9.02
C PRO A 322 -17.29 -10.03 -10.08
N ASN A 323 -17.40 -11.33 -9.85
CA ASN A 323 -17.12 -12.30 -10.89
C ASN A 323 -18.41 -12.48 -11.67
N ASN A 324 -18.40 -12.07 -12.94
CA ASN A 324 -19.55 -12.14 -13.84
C ASN A 324 -20.05 -13.59 -14.08
N ASN A 325 -19.43 -14.60 -13.45
CA ASN A 325 -19.72 -16.02 -13.56
C ASN A 325 -20.32 -16.67 -12.29
N THR A 326 -20.60 -15.97 -11.18
CA THR A 326 -21.14 -16.60 -9.95
C THR A 326 -22.64 -16.90 -9.93
N LEU A 327 -23.37 -16.57 -11.00
CA LEU A 327 -24.83 -16.72 -11.01
C LEU A 327 -25.34 -18.17 -11.01
N ILE A 328 -24.48 -19.19 -11.13
CA ILE A 328 -24.95 -20.55 -11.44
C ILE A 328 -24.71 -21.58 -10.31
N TYR A 329 -23.67 -21.50 -9.47
CA TYR A 329 -23.48 -22.44 -8.35
C TYR A 329 -22.63 -21.84 -7.21
N GLY A 330 -23.06 -21.99 -5.95
CA GLY A 330 -22.13 -22.10 -4.80
C GLY A 330 -21.78 -20.86 -3.94
N GLY A 331 -22.10 -19.64 -4.38
CA GLY A 331 -21.72 -18.41 -3.66
C GLY A 331 -20.32 -17.90 -4.03
N PRO A 332 -19.89 -16.73 -3.51
CA PRO A 332 -18.62 -16.11 -3.91
C PRO A 332 -17.42 -16.97 -3.49
N PRO A 333 -16.43 -17.20 -4.37
CA PRO A 333 -15.24 -17.97 -4.02
C PRO A 333 -14.47 -17.31 -2.87
N LYS A 334 -13.90 -18.15 -1.99
CA LYS A 334 -13.01 -17.69 -0.91
C LYS A 334 -11.78 -17.04 -1.52
N ALA A 335 -11.53 -15.80 -1.13
CA ALA A 335 -10.25 -15.15 -1.34
C ALA A 335 -9.51 -15.12 0.00
N PRO A 336 -8.22 -15.51 0.02
CA PRO A 336 -7.38 -15.20 1.17
C PRO A 336 -7.11 -13.69 1.15
N PHE A 337 -7.07 -13.07 2.32
CA PHE A 337 -6.76 -11.66 2.51
C PHE A 337 -5.64 -11.50 3.54
N SER A 338 -4.75 -10.54 3.35
CA SER A 338 -3.73 -10.12 4.31
C SER A 338 -4.12 -8.80 4.96
N LEU A 339 -3.80 -8.66 6.24
CA LEU A 339 -3.83 -7.40 6.96
C LEU A 339 -2.40 -6.86 7.12
N GLY A 340 -2.12 -5.72 6.49
CA GLY A 340 -0.88 -4.97 6.71
C GLY A 340 -0.95 -4.22 8.04
N LEU A 341 0.04 -4.40 8.91
CA LEU A 341 0.02 -3.78 10.24
C LEU A 341 0.51 -2.33 10.26
N GLU A 342 1.09 -1.87 9.17
CA GLU A 342 1.53 -0.48 9.06
C GLU A 342 0.31 0.43 9.03
N TYR A 343 -0.70 0.08 8.23
CA TYR A 343 -1.83 0.97 7.90
C TYR A 343 -3.21 0.32 8.12
N GLY A 344 -3.27 -0.92 8.60
CA GLY A 344 -4.53 -1.65 8.78
C GLY A 344 -5.24 -2.02 7.48
N LEU A 345 -4.51 -2.02 6.36
CA LEU A 345 -5.06 -2.30 5.05
C LEU A 345 -5.29 -3.79 4.86
N VAL A 346 -6.50 -4.14 4.44
CA VAL A 346 -6.85 -5.47 3.98
C VAL A 346 -6.62 -5.55 2.46
N THR A 347 -5.78 -6.48 2.02
CA THR A 347 -5.48 -6.73 0.61
C THR A 347 -5.71 -8.20 0.27
N ASP A 348 -5.90 -8.51 -1.03
CA ASP A 348 -5.89 -9.90 -1.48
C ASP A 348 -4.53 -10.54 -1.12
N TYR A 349 -4.57 -11.65 -0.38
CA TYR A 349 -3.36 -12.38 -0.02
C TYR A 349 -2.84 -13.12 -1.25
N THR A 350 -1.67 -12.72 -1.72
CA THR A 350 -0.99 -13.32 -2.87
C THR A 350 0.14 -14.26 -2.46
N GLY A 351 0.22 -14.64 -1.18
CA GLY A 351 1.28 -15.46 -0.59
C GLY A 351 2.02 -14.76 0.56
N VAL A 352 2.94 -15.47 1.22
CA VAL A 352 3.64 -15.04 2.46
C VAL A 352 4.44 -13.73 2.29
N ALA A 353 4.62 -13.27 1.05
CA ALA A 353 5.23 -11.99 0.69
C ALA A 353 4.34 -10.74 0.88
N SER A 354 3.05 -10.89 1.18
CA SER A 354 2.05 -9.80 1.11
C SER A 354 1.76 -9.05 2.43
N GLY A 355 2.42 -9.38 3.53
CA GLY A 355 2.13 -8.81 4.86
C GLY A 355 2.87 -7.54 5.27
N ARG A 356 3.33 -6.72 4.33
CA ARG A 356 3.85 -5.38 4.62
C ARG A 356 3.12 -4.39 3.71
N GLY A 357 2.42 -3.44 4.33
CA GLY A 357 1.42 -2.56 3.72
C GLY A 357 1.93 -1.26 3.10
N ALA A 358 3.23 -0.96 3.12
CA ALA A 358 3.81 -0.17 2.05
C ALA A 358 4.00 -1.10 0.84
N GLU A 359 4.14 -0.60 -0.38
CA GLU A 359 5.02 -1.30 -1.31
C GLU A 359 6.40 -1.35 -0.64
N VAL A 360 6.60 -2.32 0.26
CA VAL A 360 7.84 -3.06 0.23
C VAL A 360 7.93 -3.42 -1.23
N PRO A 361 8.97 -2.97 -1.95
CA PRO A 361 9.52 -3.77 -3.02
C PRO A 361 8.92 -5.17 -3.13
N ARG A 362 7.78 -5.35 -3.83
CA ARG A 362 7.09 -6.67 -3.83
C ARG A 362 8.21 -7.64 -4.15
N PRO A 363 8.47 -8.70 -3.38
CA PRO A 363 9.45 -9.65 -3.82
C PRO A 363 8.90 -10.21 -5.13
N THR A 364 9.29 -9.61 -6.26
CA THR A 364 8.84 -10.08 -7.55
C THR A 364 9.62 -11.35 -7.71
N HIS A 365 8.90 -12.45 -7.88
CA HIS A 365 9.59 -13.69 -8.07
C HIS A 365 10.15 -13.66 -9.49
N LEU A 366 11.46 -13.82 -9.59
CA LEU A 366 12.08 -14.20 -10.83
C LEU A 366 12.00 -15.72 -10.90
N MET A 367 11.16 -16.19 -11.80
CA MET A 367 11.01 -17.61 -12.09
C MET A 367 12.09 -17.98 -13.11
N LEU A 368 13.16 -18.60 -12.62
CA LEU A 368 14.22 -19.14 -13.45
C LEU A 368 13.87 -20.60 -13.76
N TYR A 369 13.75 -20.98 -15.02
CA TYR A 369 13.42 -22.36 -15.38
C TYR A 369 14.38 -22.93 -16.43
N ARG A 370 14.55 -24.26 -16.42
CA ARG A 370 15.46 -24.97 -17.31
C ARG A 370 14.69 -25.98 -18.15
N ARG A 371 14.70 -25.83 -19.48
CA ARG A 371 14.06 -26.80 -20.38
C ARG A 371 14.78 -28.16 -20.35
N ARG A 372 14.07 -29.18 -20.83
CA ARG A 372 14.61 -30.54 -20.99
C ARG A 372 15.79 -30.51 -21.98
N GLY A 373 16.99 -30.79 -21.50
CA GLY A 373 18.21 -30.78 -22.30
C GLY A 373 19.46 -30.55 -21.43
N GLY A 374 20.56 -31.24 -21.76
CA GLY A 374 21.83 -31.15 -21.05
C GLY A 374 21.93 -32.02 -19.78
N SER A 375 22.94 -31.74 -18.96
CA SER A 375 23.30 -32.54 -17.79
C SER A 375 22.18 -32.63 -16.74
N PRO A 376 21.89 -33.80 -16.15
CA PRO A 376 20.90 -33.94 -15.08
C PRO A 376 21.32 -33.26 -13.76
N THR A 377 22.60 -32.89 -13.62
CA THR A 377 23.12 -32.27 -12.41
C THR A 377 22.45 -30.92 -12.14
N PRO A 378 21.89 -30.68 -10.94
CA PRO A 378 21.41 -29.36 -10.53
C PRO A 378 22.52 -28.31 -10.60
N LEU A 379 22.21 -27.13 -11.12
CA LEU A 379 23.18 -26.05 -11.28
C LEU A 379 22.99 -24.99 -10.19
N PRO A 380 24.06 -24.51 -9.53
CA PRO A 380 23.93 -23.45 -8.54
C PRO A 380 23.47 -22.15 -9.20
N VAL A 381 22.60 -21.42 -8.52
CA VAL A 381 22.06 -20.13 -8.98
C VAL A 381 22.52 -19.04 -8.04
N PHE A 382 22.99 -17.94 -8.61
CA PHE A 382 23.46 -16.77 -7.87
C PHE A 382 22.69 -15.52 -8.30
N LEU A 383 22.42 -14.64 -7.35
CA LEU A 383 21.85 -13.32 -7.57
C LEU A 383 22.81 -12.29 -6.96
N ASP A 384 23.36 -11.40 -7.80
CA ASP A 384 24.38 -10.42 -7.41
C ASP A 384 25.57 -11.05 -6.66
N GLY A 385 26.00 -12.23 -7.14
CA GLY A 385 27.09 -13.01 -6.55
C GLY A 385 26.74 -13.79 -5.29
N LYS A 386 25.52 -13.67 -4.76
CA LYS A 386 25.05 -14.44 -3.59
C LYS A 386 24.32 -15.72 -4.01
N PRO A 387 24.60 -16.88 -3.40
CA PRO A 387 23.89 -18.11 -3.74
C PRO A 387 22.42 -18.00 -3.30
N VAL A 388 21.49 -18.29 -4.22
CA VAL A 388 20.03 -18.24 -3.97
C VAL A 388 19.35 -19.60 -4.09
N GLY A 389 20.01 -20.61 -4.67
CA GLY A 389 19.48 -21.96 -4.76
C GLY A 389 20.20 -22.82 -5.79
N GLN A 390 19.56 -23.92 -6.17
CA GLN A 390 19.99 -24.79 -7.27
C GLN A 390 18.84 -24.95 -8.26
N LEU A 391 19.17 -25.05 -9.55
CA LEU A 391 18.22 -25.24 -10.65
C LEU A 391 18.35 -26.67 -11.20
N PRO A 392 17.43 -27.59 -10.85
CA PRO A 392 17.42 -28.95 -11.39
C PRO A 392 17.16 -28.97 -12.90
N ALA A 393 17.46 -30.10 -13.54
CA ALA A 393 17.12 -30.32 -14.94
C ALA A 393 15.60 -30.47 -15.10
N ASN A 394 15.00 -29.80 -16.11
CA ASN A 394 13.57 -29.84 -16.39
C ASN A 394 12.70 -29.34 -15.20
N ASP A 395 13.19 -28.36 -14.47
CA ASP A 395 12.50 -27.78 -13.31
C ASP A 395 12.67 -26.25 -13.28
N TYR A 396 12.09 -25.61 -12.26
CA TYR A 396 12.19 -24.18 -12.03
C TYR A 396 12.63 -23.85 -10.60
N LEU A 397 13.25 -22.68 -10.46
CA LEU A 397 13.62 -22.07 -9.20
C LEU A 397 12.90 -20.72 -9.08
N SER A 398 12.22 -20.51 -7.97
CA SER A 398 11.60 -19.22 -7.66
C SER A 398 12.55 -18.39 -6.80
N VAL A 399 13.07 -17.29 -7.37
CA VAL A 399 14.00 -16.40 -6.67
C VAL A 399 13.26 -15.14 -6.21
N PRO A 400 13.14 -14.88 -4.89
CA PRO A 400 12.50 -13.66 -4.40
C PRO A 400 13.40 -12.44 -4.66
N LEU A 401 12.91 -11.43 -5.39
CA LEU A 401 13.67 -10.21 -5.68
C LEU A 401 13.13 -9.00 -4.93
N GLN A 402 13.93 -8.36 -4.08
CA GLN A 402 13.58 -7.05 -3.56
C GLN A 402 13.73 -6.00 -4.68
N TYR A 403 12.71 -5.17 -4.93
CA TYR A 403 12.81 -3.90 -5.66
C TYR A 403 13.97 -3.08 -5.15
N THR A 404 15.01 -3.07 -5.96
CA THR A 404 16.17 -2.20 -5.83
C THR A 404 16.03 -0.96 -6.72
N GLY A 405 15.12 -0.96 -7.69
CA GLY A 405 15.09 0.04 -8.78
C GLY A 405 16.27 -0.10 -9.76
N TYR A 406 17.15 -1.08 -9.55
CA TYR A 406 18.35 -1.33 -10.35
C TYR A 406 18.27 -2.72 -11.03
N PRO A 407 18.96 -2.93 -12.17
CA PRO A 407 19.15 -4.26 -12.72
C PRO A 407 19.82 -5.19 -11.70
N VAL A 408 19.43 -6.46 -11.69
CA VAL A 408 20.04 -7.53 -10.90
C VAL A 408 20.82 -8.47 -11.82
N ARG A 409 21.94 -9.01 -11.36
CA ARG A 409 22.76 -9.96 -12.12
C ARG A 409 22.43 -11.39 -11.68
N LEU A 410 21.71 -12.12 -12.51
CA LEU A 410 21.35 -13.52 -12.30
C LEU A 410 22.36 -14.43 -13.00
N CYS A 411 22.95 -15.37 -12.29
CA CYS A 411 23.89 -16.34 -12.86
C CYS A 411 23.45 -17.79 -12.59
N VAL A 412 23.70 -18.67 -13.57
CA VAL A 412 23.52 -20.12 -13.46
C VAL A 412 24.88 -20.78 -13.70
N GLY A 413 25.40 -21.49 -12.70
CA GLY A 413 26.79 -21.92 -12.68
C GLY A 413 27.77 -20.75 -12.45
N ALA A 414 29.03 -20.96 -12.83
CA ALA A 414 30.10 -19.96 -12.63
C ALA A 414 30.19 -18.91 -13.76
N GLU A 415 29.73 -19.23 -14.96
CA GLU A 415 30.08 -18.47 -16.17
C GLU A 415 28.89 -17.87 -16.91
N THR A 416 27.67 -18.40 -16.73
CA THR A 416 26.50 -17.91 -17.46
C THR A 416 25.72 -16.90 -16.62
N CYS A 417 25.75 -15.62 -16.99
CA CYS A 417 25.05 -14.55 -16.30
C CYS A 417 24.16 -13.72 -17.25
N LEU A 418 23.10 -13.14 -16.69
CA LEU A 418 22.18 -12.23 -17.35
C LEU A 418 21.86 -11.06 -16.42
N GLU A 419 21.98 -9.83 -16.93
CA GLU A 419 21.41 -8.66 -16.24
C GLU A 419 19.91 -8.58 -16.53
N VAL A 420 19.11 -8.61 -15.47
CA VAL A 420 17.65 -8.55 -15.54
C VAL A 420 17.19 -7.29 -14.87
N ARG A 421 16.38 -6.48 -15.54
CA ARG A 421 15.63 -5.38 -14.91
C ARG A 421 14.24 -5.90 -14.55
N PRO A 422 13.98 -6.27 -13.29
CA PRO A 422 12.73 -6.91 -12.93
C PRO A 422 11.57 -5.92 -13.05
N SER A 423 10.47 -6.38 -13.62
CA SER A 423 9.19 -5.68 -13.55
C SER A 423 8.52 -6.01 -12.22
N PHE A 424 7.99 -5.02 -11.52
CA PHE A 424 7.29 -5.21 -10.24
C PHE A 424 5.77 -5.10 -10.39
N SER A 425 5.30 -4.77 -11.60
CA SER A 425 3.89 -4.81 -11.98
C SER A 425 3.45 -6.17 -12.53
N GLU A 426 4.39 -7.05 -12.92
CA GLU A 426 4.12 -8.39 -13.46
C GLU A 426 5.18 -9.42 -13.02
N ALA A 427 4.92 -10.72 -13.23
CA ALA A 427 5.86 -11.79 -12.92
C ALA A 427 7.02 -11.84 -13.91
N ASN A 428 8.23 -12.13 -13.44
CA ASN A 428 9.44 -12.17 -14.28
C ASN A 428 9.85 -13.61 -14.57
N TYR A 429 10.16 -13.92 -15.82
CA TYR A 429 10.57 -15.26 -16.22
C TYR A 429 11.92 -15.20 -16.95
N VAL A 430 12.84 -16.04 -16.52
CA VAL A 430 14.12 -16.25 -17.19
C VAL A 430 14.24 -17.72 -17.54
N GLU A 431 14.61 -17.98 -18.78
CA GLU A 431 14.86 -19.32 -19.27
C GLU A 431 16.36 -19.60 -19.34
N TYR A 432 16.76 -20.78 -18.87
CA TYR A 432 18.10 -21.33 -19.07
C TYR A 432 18.12 -22.48 -20.08
N GLN A 433 18.89 -22.30 -21.16
CA GLN A 433 19.14 -23.28 -22.23
C GLN A 433 20.65 -23.48 -22.43
N PRO A 434 21.28 -24.49 -21.81
CA PRO A 434 22.75 -24.61 -21.78
C PRO A 434 23.42 -24.75 -23.16
N ALA A 435 22.69 -25.24 -24.18
CA ALA A 435 23.21 -25.44 -25.53
C ALA A 435 22.89 -24.28 -26.50
N ALA A 436 22.18 -23.24 -26.06
CA ALA A 436 21.85 -22.09 -26.89
C ALA A 436 23.04 -21.11 -26.99
N ALA A 437 23.10 -20.32 -28.07
CA ALA A 437 24.10 -19.27 -28.22
C ALA A 437 24.00 -18.19 -27.11
N THR A 438 22.79 -17.96 -26.61
CA THR A 438 22.47 -17.13 -25.44
C THR A 438 21.78 -18.01 -24.39
N PRO A 439 22.55 -18.62 -23.46
CA PRO A 439 21.99 -19.63 -22.57
C PRO A 439 21.01 -19.10 -21.53
N LEU A 440 21.00 -17.79 -21.22
CA LEU A 440 20.00 -17.15 -20.37
C LEU A 440 19.26 -16.07 -21.15
N GLN A 441 17.93 -16.08 -21.08
CA GLN A 441 17.08 -15.08 -21.73
C GLN A 441 15.83 -14.75 -20.90
N VAL A 442 15.42 -13.48 -20.90
CA VAL A 442 14.12 -13.07 -20.34
C VAL A 442 13.00 -13.51 -21.29
N VAL A 443 11.92 -14.07 -20.74
CA VAL A 443 10.81 -14.64 -21.52
C VAL A 443 9.52 -13.87 -21.24
N PRO A 444 8.64 -13.64 -22.25
CA PRO A 444 7.35 -13.01 -22.04
C PRO A 444 6.49 -13.74 -20.99
N VAL A 445 5.76 -12.97 -20.17
CA VAL A 445 4.97 -13.46 -19.02
C VAL A 445 4.08 -14.67 -19.38
N ARG A 446 3.36 -14.59 -20.50
CA ARG A 446 2.44 -15.65 -20.94
C ARG A 446 3.16 -16.95 -21.26
N GLU A 447 4.31 -16.88 -21.94
CA GLU A 447 5.10 -18.07 -22.28
C GLU A 447 5.77 -18.65 -21.04
N GLY A 448 6.42 -17.81 -20.23
CA GLY A 448 7.08 -18.24 -19.00
C GLY A 448 6.10 -18.90 -18.02
N ALA A 449 4.93 -18.29 -17.81
CA ALA A 449 3.89 -18.86 -16.96
C ALA A 449 3.42 -20.23 -17.48
N ALA A 450 3.21 -20.38 -18.79
CA ALA A 450 2.79 -21.65 -19.38
C ALA A 450 3.85 -22.75 -19.20
N GLN A 451 5.14 -22.42 -19.32
CA GLN A 451 6.23 -23.38 -19.13
C GLN A 451 6.37 -23.80 -17.66
N VAL A 452 6.41 -22.84 -16.74
CA VAL A 452 6.49 -23.12 -15.29
C VAL A 452 5.29 -23.94 -14.83
N THR A 453 4.07 -23.60 -15.29
CA THR A 453 2.86 -24.39 -14.98
C THR A 453 2.96 -25.83 -15.48
N ARG A 454 3.50 -26.05 -16.68
CA ARG A 454 3.72 -27.40 -17.23
C ARG A 454 4.76 -28.18 -16.44
N MET A 455 5.76 -27.51 -15.87
CA MET A 455 6.76 -28.15 -15.00
C MET A 455 6.19 -28.49 -13.63
N ALA A 456 5.40 -27.59 -13.02
CA ALA A 456 4.77 -27.79 -11.72
C ALA A 456 3.67 -28.87 -11.71
N GLY A 457 3.07 -29.17 -12.88
CA GLY A 457 2.04 -30.21 -13.02
C GLY A 457 2.58 -31.62 -13.28
N ARG A 458 3.89 -31.84 -13.19
CA ARG A 458 4.54 -33.15 -13.25
C ARG A 458 4.92 -33.59 -11.86
#